data_AF-A0A0N9E205-F1
#
_entry.id   AF-A0A0N9E205-F1
#
_cell.length_a   1.000
_cell.length_b   1.000
_cell.length_c   1.000
_cell.angle_alpha   90.00
_cell.angle_beta   90.00
_cell.angle_gamma   90.00
#
_symmetry.space_group_name_H-M   'P 1'
#
loop_
_entity.id
_entity.type
_entity.pdbx_description
1 polymer ?
#
loop_
_entity_poly.entity_id
_entity_poly.type
_entity_poly.pdbx_seq_one_letter_code
_entity_poly.pdbx_strand_id
1 'polypeptide(L)'
;QCVPYNCLSNPEVEVLGGERIETGYTPIDISLSLTQFLLSEFVPGAGFVLGLVDIIWGIFGPSQWDAFLVQIEQLINQRIEEFARNQAISRLEGLSNLYQIYAESFREWEADPTNPALREEMRIQFNDMNSALTTAIPLFAVQNYQVPLLSVYVQAANLHLSVLRDVSVFGQRWGFDAATINSRYNDLTRLIGNYTDYAVRWYNTGLERVWGPDSRDWVRYNQFRRELTLTVLDIVALFSNYDSRRYPIRTVSQLTREIYTNPVLENFDGSFRGMAQRIEQNIRQPHLMDILNSITIYTDVHRGFNYWSGHQITASPVGFSGPEFAFPLFGNAGNAAPPVLVSLTGLGIFRTLSSPLYRRIILGSGPNNQELFVLDGTEFSFASLTTNLPSTIYRQRGTVDSLDVIPPQDNSVPPRAGFSHRLSHVTMLSQAAGAVYTLRAPTFSWQHRSAEFNNIIPSSQITQIPLTKSTNLGSGTSVVKGPGFTGG
;
A
#
# COMPACT_ATOMS: atom_id res chain seq x y z
N GLN A 1 32.69 -6.27 -49.71
CA GLN A 1 31.22 -6.39 -49.53
C GLN A 1 30.91 -5.83 -48.15
N CYS A 2 30.32 -4.64 -48.09
CA CYS A 2 29.88 -4.01 -46.84
C CYS A 2 28.53 -4.61 -46.44
N VAL A 3 28.39 -5.03 -45.18
CA VAL A 3 27.10 -5.37 -44.58
C VAL A 3 26.79 -4.28 -43.54
N PRO A 4 25.61 -3.62 -43.63
CA PRO A 4 25.27 -2.48 -42.78
C PRO A 4 24.67 -2.91 -41.44
N TYR A 5 25.01 -2.15 -40.39
CA TYR A 5 24.28 -2.02 -39.13
C TYR A 5 22.82 -1.61 -39.39
N ASN A 6 21.83 -2.33 -38.83
CA ASN A 6 20.95 -1.82 -37.77
C ASN A 6 19.71 -2.70 -37.52
N CYS A 7 19.38 -2.76 -36.22
CA CYS A 7 18.05 -2.95 -35.62
C CYS A 7 17.37 -4.31 -35.82
N LEU A 8 17.38 -5.12 -34.75
CA LEU A 8 16.21 -5.80 -34.17
C LEU A 8 16.66 -6.60 -32.94
N SER A 9 16.85 -5.92 -31.82
CA SER A 9 16.82 -6.53 -30.49
C SER A 9 15.89 -5.67 -29.66
N ASN A 10 14.58 -5.93 -29.76
CA ASN A 10 13.69 -5.60 -28.66
C ASN A 10 14.20 -6.39 -27.45
N PRO A 11 14.54 -5.75 -26.33
CA PRO A 11 14.60 -6.51 -25.08
C PRO A 11 13.19 -7.03 -24.84
N GLU A 12 13.06 -8.35 -24.73
CA GLU A 12 11.88 -8.98 -24.15
C GLU A 12 11.66 -8.30 -22.79
N VAL A 13 10.56 -7.56 -22.68
CA VAL A 13 10.09 -7.10 -21.39
C VAL A 13 9.47 -8.34 -20.75
N GLU A 14 10.26 -9.01 -19.93
CA GLU A 14 9.75 -9.99 -18.98
C GLU A 14 8.58 -9.36 -18.23
N VAL A 15 7.49 -10.13 -18.17
CA VAL A 15 6.35 -9.84 -17.30
C VAL A 15 6.91 -9.69 -15.88
N LEU A 16 6.78 -8.47 -15.35
CA LEU A 16 7.31 -8.03 -14.05
C LEU A 16 6.64 -8.78 -12.90
N GLY A 17 7.08 -10.00 -12.63
CA GLY A 17 6.97 -10.60 -11.31
C GLY A 17 8.14 -10.09 -10.49
N GLY A 18 7.88 -9.34 -9.41
CA GLY A 18 8.93 -8.97 -8.46
C GLY A 18 9.71 -10.21 -8.04
N GLU A 19 11.04 -10.10 -7.95
CA GLU A 19 11.87 -11.20 -7.50
C GLU A 19 11.35 -11.70 -6.14
N ARG A 20 10.84 -12.93 -6.14
CA ARG A 20 10.34 -13.56 -4.92
C ARG A 20 11.55 -13.88 -4.04
N ILE A 21 11.53 -13.39 -2.81
CA ILE A 21 12.49 -13.79 -1.77
C ILE A 21 12.44 -15.32 -1.62
N GLU A 22 13.51 -15.97 -1.16
CA GLU A 22 13.58 -17.42 -0.92
C GLU A 22 12.41 -18.00 -0.08
N THR A 23 11.66 -17.14 0.63
CA THR A 23 10.44 -17.46 1.41
C THR A 23 9.13 -17.42 0.61
N GLY A 24 9.16 -16.95 -0.65
CA GLY A 24 7.98 -16.75 -1.50
C GLY A 24 7.22 -15.43 -1.26
N TYR A 25 7.63 -14.60 -0.29
CA TYR A 25 7.03 -13.31 0.03
C TYR A 25 7.76 -12.13 -0.62
N THR A 26 7.04 -11.06 -0.92
CA THR A 26 7.59 -9.79 -1.42
C THR A 26 7.73 -8.77 -0.29
N PRO A 27 8.47 -7.67 -0.50
CA PRO A 27 8.50 -6.58 0.49
C PRO A 27 7.13 -5.95 0.76
N ILE A 28 6.17 -6.09 -0.16
CA ILE A 28 4.77 -5.66 0.03
C ILE A 28 4.09 -6.51 1.11
N ASP A 29 4.21 -7.84 1.01
CA ASP A 29 3.62 -8.77 1.99
C ASP A 29 4.15 -8.49 3.40
N ILE A 30 5.47 -8.31 3.48
CA ILE A 30 6.18 -7.97 4.70
C ILE A 30 5.67 -6.65 5.28
N SER A 31 5.57 -5.61 4.44
CA SER A 31 5.17 -4.27 4.90
C SER A 31 3.70 -4.22 5.32
N LEU A 32 2.83 -5.01 4.68
CA LEU A 32 1.43 -5.16 5.09
C LEU A 32 1.29 -5.88 6.44
N SER A 33 2.09 -6.94 6.67
CA SER A 33 2.16 -7.61 7.97
C SER A 33 2.67 -6.68 9.07
N LEU A 34 3.72 -5.91 8.80
CA LEU A 34 4.22 -4.87 9.70
C LEU A 34 3.14 -3.80 9.96
N THR A 35 2.44 -3.35 8.93
CA THR A 35 1.36 -2.36 9.07
C THR A 35 0.21 -2.90 9.92
N GLN A 36 -0.17 -4.16 9.75
CA GLN A 36 -1.14 -4.83 10.63
C GLN A 36 -0.67 -4.80 12.09
N PHE A 37 0.57 -5.20 12.35
CA PHE A 37 1.15 -5.21 13.68
C PHE A 37 1.20 -3.81 14.31
N LEU A 38 1.65 -2.80 13.55
CA LEU A 38 1.68 -1.42 14.02
C LEU A 38 0.28 -0.84 14.23
N LEU A 39 -0.76 -1.31 13.54
CA LEU A 39 -2.13 -0.85 13.77
C LEU A 39 -2.79 -1.52 14.98
N SER A 40 -2.42 -2.77 15.29
CA SER A 40 -3.05 -3.54 16.37
C SER A 40 -2.24 -3.54 17.67
N GLU A 41 -0.92 -3.51 17.64
CA GLU A 41 -0.06 -3.71 18.82
C GLU A 41 0.77 -2.47 19.18
N PHE A 42 0.35 -1.24 18.80
CA PHE A 42 1.09 -0.01 19.09
C PHE A 42 1.04 0.39 20.58
N VAL A 43 1.77 -0.35 21.41
CA VAL A 43 1.93 -0.13 22.85
C VAL A 43 3.38 -0.42 23.25
N PRO A 44 4.01 0.37 24.14
CA PRO A 44 5.37 0.08 24.60
C PRO A 44 5.45 -1.22 25.41
N GLY A 45 6.48 -2.03 25.20
CA GLY A 45 6.75 -3.27 25.94
C GLY A 45 7.46 -4.33 25.10
N ALA A 46 7.88 -5.45 25.71
CA ALA A 46 8.64 -6.48 24.98
C ALA A 46 7.86 -7.06 23.79
N GLY A 47 6.53 -7.15 23.86
CA GLY A 47 5.70 -7.60 22.74
C GLY A 47 5.89 -6.75 21.47
N PHE A 48 6.07 -5.43 21.62
CA PHE A 48 6.36 -4.55 20.48
C PHE A 48 7.76 -4.80 19.91
N VAL A 49 8.74 -4.87 20.81
CA VAL A 49 10.15 -5.07 20.47
C VAL A 49 10.36 -6.40 19.73
N LEU A 50 9.80 -7.48 20.26
CA LEU A 50 9.89 -8.84 19.69
C LEU A 50 9.11 -8.95 18.38
N GLY A 51 7.93 -8.32 18.25
CA GLY A 51 7.19 -8.35 16.99
C GLY A 51 7.95 -7.69 15.83
N LEU A 52 8.76 -6.65 16.09
CA LEU A 52 9.66 -6.09 15.06
C LEU A 52 10.79 -7.05 14.66
N VAL A 53 11.26 -7.90 15.58
CA VAL A 53 12.20 -8.97 15.28
C VAL A 53 11.52 -10.02 14.41
N ASP A 54 10.34 -10.50 14.81
CA ASP A 54 9.63 -11.59 14.13
C ASP A 54 9.19 -11.23 12.70
N ILE A 55 8.87 -9.96 12.44
CA ILE A 55 8.37 -9.50 11.13
C ILE A 55 9.50 -9.04 10.21
N ILE A 56 10.54 -8.38 10.76
CA ILE A 56 11.60 -7.72 9.97
C ILE A 56 12.99 -8.17 10.42
N TRP A 57 13.41 -7.78 11.63
CA TRP A 57 14.84 -7.67 11.98
C TRP A 57 15.49 -8.98 12.47
N GLY A 58 14.70 -10.01 12.77
CA GLY A 58 15.16 -11.32 13.22
C GLY A 58 15.23 -12.38 12.12
N ILE A 59 14.54 -12.13 11.01
CA ILE A 59 14.40 -13.10 9.92
C ILE A 59 15.06 -12.65 8.63
N PHE A 60 15.64 -11.43 8.58
CA PHE A 60 16.15 -10.85 7.34
C PHE A 60 17.65 -11.08 7.13
N GLY A 61 17.97 -11.90 6.14
CA GLY A 61 19.30 -12.02 5.54
C GLY A 61 19.53 -11.02 4.40
N PRO A 62 20.73 -11.06 3.78
CA PRO A 62 21.07 -10.17 2.65
C PRO A 62 20.05 -10.23 1.51
N SER A 63 19.51 -11.42 1.21
CA SER A 63 18.54 -11.65 0.14
C SER A 63 17.20 -10.93 0.35
N GLN A 64 16.75 -10.76 1.59
CA GLN A 64 15.54 -9.98 1.89
C GLN A 64 15.76 -8.49 1.68
N TRP A 65 16.87 -7.94 2.17
CA TRP A 65 17.20 -6.54 1.95
C TRP A 65 17.42 -6.24 0.46
N ASP A 66 18.03 -7.17 -0.28
CA ASP A 66 18.18 -7.10 -1.73
C ASP A 66 16.82 -6.92 -2.43
N ALA A 67 15.83 -7.75 -2.08
CA ALA A 67 14.49 -7.68 -2.67
C ALA A 67 13.77 -6.34 -2.41
N PHE A 68 13.97 -5.73 -1.23
CA PHE A 68 13.45 -4.38 -0.94
C PHE A 68 14.03 -3.32 -1.88
N LEU A 69 15.30 -3.44 -2.26
CA LEU A 69 15.94 -2.53 -3.21
C LEU A 69 15.47 -2.82 -4.64
N VAL A 70 15.50 -4.09 -5.05
CA VAL A 70 15.12 -4.53 -6.40
C VAL A 70 13.70 -4.08 -6.76
N GLN A 71 12.75 -4.20 -5.83
CA GLN A 71 11.37 -3.80 -6.05
C GLN A 71 11.26 -2.34 -6.55
N ILE A 72 11.97 -1.41 -5.90
CA ILE A 72 11.93 0.00 -6.31
C ILE A 72 12.85 0.24 -7.51
N GLU A 73 14.06 -0.34 -7.55
CA GLU A 73 15.02 -0.21 -8.66
C GLU A 73 14.40 -0.57 -10.01
N GLN A 74 13.67 -1.69 -10.08
CA GLN A 74 12.93 -2.12 -11.27
C GLN A 74 11.80 -1.15 -11.60
N LEU A 75 11.05 -0.70 -10.60
CA LEU A 75 9.92 0.20 -10.82
C LEU A 75 10.35 1.57 -11.35
N ILE A 76 11.51 2.08 -10.95
CA ILE A 76 12.06 3.36 -11.44
C ILE A 76 13.12 3.20 -12.54
N ASN A 77 13.44 1.98 -12.97
CA ASN A 77 14.48 1.66 -13.96
C ASN A 77 15.83 2.34 -13.61
N GLN A 78 16.18 2.36 -12.32
CA GLN A 78 17.40 2.97 -11.83
C GLN A 78 17.98 2.09 -10.73
N ARG A 79 19.05 1.37 -11.06
CA ARG A 79 19.83 0.59 -10.10
C ARG A 79 20.70 1.50 -9.25
N ILE A 80 20.81 1.20 -7.97
CA ILE A 80 21.72 1.84 -7.03
C ILE A 80 23.17 1.47 -7.44
N GLU A 81 24.07 2.43 -7.31
CA GLU A 81 25.50 2.19 -7.53
C GLU A 81 26.01 1.06 -6.61
N GLU A 82 26.83 0.16 -7.15
CA GLU A 82 27.14 -1.12 -6.53
C GLU A 82 27.79 -0.99 -5.14
N PHE A 83 28.71 -0.05 -4.96
CA PHE A 83 29.32 0.20 -3.65
C PHE A 83 28.29 0.72 -2.64
N ALA A 84 27.48 1.71 -3.01
CA ALA A 84 26.40 2.23 -2.15
C ALA A 84 25.36 1.15 -1.81
N ARG A 85 25.02 0.30 -2.78
CA ARG A 85 24.07 -0.81 -2.62
C ARG A 85 24.57 -1.86 -1.62
N ASN A 86 25.80 -2.33 -1.81
CA ASN A 86 26.43 -3.31 -0.92
C ASN A 86 26.66 -2.72 0.49
N GLN A 87 27.00 -1.43 0.57
CA GLN A 87 27.14 -0.74 1.85
C GLN A 87 25.78 -0.65 2.57
N ALA A 88 24.69 -0.36 1.87
CA ALA A 88 23.36 -0.32 2.47
C ALA A 88 22.93 -1.70 3.01
N ILE A 89 23.08 -2.76 2.20
CA ILE A 89 22.74 -4.14 2.62
C ILE A 89 23.55 -4.56 3.85
N SER A 90 24.87 -4.37 3.82
CA SER A 90 25.76 -4.71 4.94
C SER A 90 25.41 -3.96 6.23
N ARG A 91 24.94 -2.72 6.13
CA ARG A 91 24.49 -1.95 7.30
C ARG A 91 23.17 -2.47 7.84
N LEU A 92 22.23 -2.88 6.99
CA LEU A 92 20.96 -3.47 7.42
C LEU A 92 21.19 -4.81 8.13
N GLU A 93 22.13 -5.63 7.66
CA GLU A 93 22.55 -6.85 8.36
C GLU A 93 23.14 -6.54 9.75
N GLY A 94 24.04 -5.56 9.84
CA GLY A 94 24.61 -5.12 11.12
C GLY A 94 23.54 -4.63 12.10
N LEU A 95 22.56 -3.85 11.63
CA LEU A 95 21.42 -3.41 12.44
C LEU A 95 20.53 -4.57 12.87
N SER A 96 20.28 -5.54 11.99
CA SER A 96 19.49 -6.74 12.30
C SER A 96 20.11 -7.53 13.44
N ASN A 97 21.42 -7.81 13.35
CA ASN A 97 22.16 -8.53 14.39
C ASN A 97 22.15 -7.76 15.72
N LEU A 98 22.39 -6.45 15.69
CA LEU A 98 22.42 -5.63 16.89
C LEU A 98 21.04 -5.53 17.55
N TYR A 99 19.98 -5.39 16.75
CA TYR A 99 18.63 -5.28 17.29
C TYR A 99 18.11 -6.61 17.86
N GLN A 100 18.54 -7.75 17.34
CA GLN A 100 18.25 -9.05 17.96
C GLN A 100 18.83 -9.15 19.38
N ILE A 101 20.07 -8.69 19.57
CA ILE A 101 20.71 -8.63 20.90
C ILE A 101 19.97 -7.66 21.82
N TYR A 102 19.62 -6.47 21.31
CA TYR A 102 18.82 -5.49 22.05
C TYR A 102 17.47 -6.08 22.49
N ALA A 103 16.76 -6.75 21.58
CA ALA A 103 15.44 -7.31 21.84
C ALA A 103 15.46 -8.44 22.87
N GLU A 104 16.47 -9.31 22.81
CA GLU A 104 16.67 -10.35 23.81
C GLU A 104 17.00 -9.75 25.18
N SER A 105 17.91 -8.78 25.23
CA SER A 105 18.25 -8.06 26.47
C SER A 105 17.02 -7.37 27.07
N PHE A 106 16.17 -6.78 26.23
CA PHE A 106 14.91 -6.17 26.65
C PHE A 106 13.98 -7.20 27.29
N ARG A 107 13.82 -8.37 26.65
CA ARG A 107 12.99 -9.47 27.14
C ARG A 107 13.46 -9.96 28.51
N GLU A 108 14.76 -10.19 28.67
CA GLU A 108 15.34 -10.61 29.95
C GLU A 108 15.14 -9.54 31.03
N TRP A 109 15.39 -8.26 30.71
CA TRP A 109 15.15 -7.16 31.63
C TRP A 109 13.68 -7.02 32.03
N GLU A 110 12.73 -7.19 31.11
CA GLU A 110 11.31 -7.07 31.43
C GLU A 110 10.87 -8.19 32.42
N ALA A 111 11.49 -9.37 32.35
CA ALA A 111 11.26 -10.47 33.27
C ALA A 111 11.86 -10.24 34.67
N ASP A 112 13.01 -9.55 34.78
CA ASP A 112 13.64 -9.16 36.06
C ASP A 112 14.10 -7.68 36.05
N PRO A 113 13.15 -6.73 36.17
CA PRO A 113 13.42 -5.31 35.92
C PRO A 113 14.24 -4.61 37.00
N THR A 114 14.41 -5.26 38.16
CA THR A 114 15.19 -4.74 39.30
C THR A 114 16.66 -5.16 39.26
N ASN A 115 17.01 -6.14 38.44
CA ASN A 115 18.37 -6.65 38.33
C ASN A 115 19.33 -5.56 37.83
N PRO A 116 20.36 -5.17 38.61
CA PRO A 116 21.26 -4.09 38.22
C PRO A 116 22.08 -4.43 36.97
N ALA A 117 22.41 -5.71 36.75
CA ALA A 117 23.17 -6.14 35.57
C ALA A 117 22.33 -6.00 34.29
N LEU A 118 21.08 -6.48 34.29
CA LEU A 118 20.19 -6.34 33.13
C LEU A 118 19.85 -4.88 32.84
N ARG A 119 19.68 -4.05 33.89
CA ARG A 119 19.50 -2.60 33.74
C ARG A 119 20.71 -1.94 33.09
N GLU A 120 21.92 -2.35 33.45
CA GLU A 120 23.16 -1.86 32.82
C GLU A 120 23.28 -2.31 31.37
N GLU A 121 23.01 -3.58 31.10
CA GLU A 121 22.96 -4.13 29.75
C GLU A 121 22.00 -3.34 28.86
N MET A 122 20.79 -3.04 29.35
CA MET A 122 19.82 -2.22 28.60
C MET A 122 20.34 -0.82 28.27
N ARG A 123 21.11 -0.19 29.16
CA ARG A 123 21.71 1.13 28.86
C ARG A 123 22.79 1.02 27.78
N ILE A 124 23.60 -0.04 27.82
CA ILE A 124 24.65 -0.31 26.82
C ILE A 124 24.00 -0.58 25.46
N GLN A 125 23.11 -1.57 25.38
CA GLN A 125 22.44 -1.98 24.15
C GLN A 125 21.62 -0.85 23.53
N PHE A 126 20.93 -0.03 24.35
CA PHE A 126 20.26 1.18 23.85
C PHE A 126 21.24 2.15 23.19
N ASN A 127 22.36 2.46 23.84
CA ASN A 127 23.34 3.42 23.31
C ASN A 127 23.97 2.91 22.00
N ASP A 128 24.32 1.63 21.95
CA ASP A 128 24.88 1.01 20.75
C ASP A 128 23.88 1.02 19.59
N MET A 129 22.63 0.64 19.85
CA MET A 129 21.56 0.65 18.86
C MET A 129 21.28 2.07 18.33
N ASN A 130 21.15 3.04 19.24
CA ASN A 130 20.92 4.45 18.89
C ASN A 130 22.08 5.04 18.06
N SER A 131 23.32 4.73 18.42
CA SER A 131 24.52 5.15 17.69
C SER A 131 24.60 4.53 16.30
N ALA A 132 24.35 3.21 16.21
CA ALA A 132 24.37 2.47 14.96
C ALA A 132 23.31 2.99 13.98
N LEU A 133 22.08 3.21 14.44
CA LEU A 133 20.99 3.75 13.60
C LEU A 133 21.30 5.17 13.13
N THR A 134 21.80 6.03 14.02
CA THR A 134 22.20 7.40 13.67
C THR A 134 23.27 7.42 12.57
N THR A 135 24.18 6.46 12.59
CA THR A 135 25.27 6.35 11.60
C THR A 135 24.83 5.65 10.31
N ALA A 136 23.90 4.69 10.39
CA ALA A 136 23.45 3.90 9.25
C ALA A 136 22.43 4.64 8.37
N ILE A 137 21.47 5.37 8.97
CA ILE A 137 20.38 6.03 8.23
C ILE A 137 20.87 6.96 7.10
N PRO A 138 21.94 7.77 7.26
CA PRO A 138 22.49 8.56 6.16
C PRO A 138 22.97 7.73 4.96
N LEU A 139 23.37 6.47 5.18
CA LEU A 139 23.77 5.53 4.12
C LEU A 139 22.57 4.92 3.38
N PHE A 140 21.36 5.08 3.92
CA PHE A 140 20.09 4.81 3.22
C PHE A 140 19.52 6.07 2.56
N ALA A 141 20.26 7.17 2.60
CA ALA A 141 19.91 8.47 2.05
C ALA A 141 20.97 9.00 1.07
N VAL A 142 21.72 8.08 0.44
CA VAL A 142 22.81 8.41 -0.48
C VAL A 142 22.29 9.25 -1.64
N GLN A 143 23.04 10.31 -1.95
CA GLN A 143 22.70 11.25 -3.01
C GLN A 143 22.49 10.53 -4.36
N ASN A 144 21.43 10.92 -5.08
CA ASN A 144 20.97 10.35 -6.35
C ASN A 144 20.25 8.99 -6.25
N TYR A 145 20.30 8.33 -5.08
CA TYR A 145 19.70 7.02 -4.84
C TYR A 145 18.67 7.03 -3.70
N GLN A 146 18.17 8.21 -3.32
CA GLN A 146 17.20 8.34 -2.23
C GLN A 146 15.87 7.63 -2.48
N VAL A 147 15.40 7.59 -3.73
CA VAL A 147 14.15 6.92 -4.10
C VAL A 147 14.26 5.39 -4.03
N PRO A 148 15.25 4.72 -4.66
CA PRO A 148 15.37 3.27 -4.57
C PRO A 148 15.76 2.77 -3.16
N LEU A 149 16.38 3.61 -2.32
CA LEU A 149 16.67 3.28 -0.91
C LEU A 149 15.51 3.60 0.05
N LEU A 150 14.38 4.12 -0.44
CA LEU A 150 13.38 4.76 0.41
C LEU A 150 12.67 3.79 1.37
N SER A 151 12.36 2.58 0.93
CA SER A 151 11.71 1.56 1.76
C SER A 151 12.63 1.12 2.91
N VAL A 152 13.90 0.82 2.63
CA VAL A 152 14.87 0.46 3.67
C VAL A 152 15.20 1.62 4.62
N TYR A 153 15.21 2.85 4.10
CA TYR A 153 15.29 4.05 4.93
C TYR A 153 14.13 4.11 5.93
N VAL A 154 12.89 3.88 5.47
CA VAL A 154 11.70 3.91 6.33
C VAL A 154 11.73 2.78 7.37
N GLN A 155 12.21 1.58 7.02
CA GLN A 155 12.39 0.51 8.00
C GLN A 155 13.36 0.91 9.10
N ALA A 156 14.54 1.44 8.74
CA ALA A 156 15.54 1.88 9.72
C ALA A 156 15.04 3.07 10.57
N ALA A 157 14.32 4.02 9.95
CA ALA A 157 13.69 5.13 10.66
C ALA A 157 12.63 4.64 11.66
N ASN A 158 11.77 3.71 11.26
CA ASN A 158 10.77 3.07 12.12
C ASN A 158 11.42 2.44 13.35
N LEU A 159 12.51 1.68 13.15
CA LEU A 159 13.28 1.06 14.23
C LEU A 159 13.88 2.11 15.18
N HIS A 160 14.43 3.19 14.64
CA HIS A 160 15.04 4.27 15.44
C HIS A 160 14.03 5.01 16.30
N LEU A 161 12.85 5.31 15.74
CA LEU A 161 11.75 5.88 16.52
C LEU A 161 11.27 4.93 17.62
N SER A 162 11.29 3.61 17.37
CA SER A 162 10.97 2.61 18.39
C SER A 162 11.94 2.65 19.57
N VAL A 163 13.23 2.54 19.31
CA VAL A 163 14.25 2.48 20.37
C VAL A 163 14.31 3.80 21.17
N LEU A 164 14.09 4.95 20.51
CA LEU A 164 13.97 6.24 21.18
C LEU A 164 12.67 6.36 22.01
N ARG A 165 11.57 5.76 21.57
CA ARG A 165 10.35 5.63 22.38
C ARG A 165 10.62 4.76 23.60
N ASP A 166 11.34 3.65 23.45
CA ASP A 166 11.62 2.72 24.54
C ASP A 166 12.40 3.39 25.67
N VAL A 167 13.48 4.12 25.38
CA VAL A 167 14.21 4.86 26.43
C VAL A 167 13.36 5.98 27.04
N SER A 168 12.44 6.58 26.27
CA SER A 168 11.54 7.61 26.78
C SER A 168 10.52 7.06 27.78
N VAL A 169 10.16 5.78 27.67
CA VAL A 169 9.19 5.09 28.56
C VAL A 169 9.91 4.36 29.70
N PHE A 170 10.98 3.63 29.41
CA PHE A 170 11.63 2.70 30.32
C PHE A 170 12.99 3.18 30.83
N GLY A 171 13.56 4.25 30.26
CA GLY A 171 14.92 4.69 30.56
C GLY A 171 15.18 4.97 32.04
N GLN A 172 14.19 5.50 32.77
CA GLN A 172 14.32 5.71 34.22
C GLN A 172 14.47 4.38 34.97
N ARG A 173 13.69 3.36 34.58
CA ARG A 173 13.79 2.01 35.15
C ARG A 173 15.11 1.34 34.78
N TRP A 174 15.66 1.61 33.60
CA TRP A 174 17.01 1.19 33.22
C TRP A 174 18.10 1.94 34.01
N GLY A 175 17.79 3.06 34.64
CA GLY A 175 18.73 3.85 35.44
C GLY A 175 19.40 5.01 34.69
N PHE A 176 18.86 5.45 33.55
CA PHE A 176 19.23 6.74 32.98
C PHE A 176 18.74 7.89 33.86
N ASP A 177 19.50 8.97 33.87
CA ASP A 177 19.10 10.21 34.52
C ASP A 177 18.04 10.97 33.70
N ALA A 178 17.31 11.86 34.36
CA ALA A 178 16.23 12.61 33.74
C ALA A 178 16.68 13.53 32.59
N ALA A 179 17.92 14.04 32.61
CA ALA A 179 18.41 14.91 31.54
C ALA A 179 18.65 14.10 30.26
N THR A 180 19.24 12.91 30.38
CA THR A 180 19.42 11.98 29.26
C THR A 180 18.08 11.56 28.66
N ILE A 181 17.10 11.17 29.48
CA ILE A 181 15.76 10.75 29.01
C ILE A 181 15.06 11.91 28.28
N ASN A 182 15.08 13.12 28.84
CA ASN A 182 14.47 14.28 28.19
C ASN A 182 15.18 14.64 26.87
N SER A 183 16.49 14.51 26.81
CA SER A 183 17.26 14.69 25.57
C SER A 183 16.84 13.70 24.49
N ARG A 184 16.73 12.40 24.83
CA ARG A 184 16.27 11.36 23.90
C ARG A 184 14.82 11.52 23.48
N TYR A 185 13.94 12.02 24.35
CA TYR A 185 12.57 12.37 23.97
C TYR A 185 12.52 13.57 23.00
N ASN A 186 13.41 14.55 23.17
CA ASN A 186 13.54 15.66 22.21
C ASN A 186 14.08 15.16 20.87
N ASP A 187 15.00 14.20 20.87
CA ASP A 187 15.46 13.53 19.64
C ASP A 187 14.32 12.77 18.96
N LEU A 188 13.53 12.01 19.73
CA LEU A 188 12.36 11.29 19.24
C LEU A 188 11.38 12.22 18.52
N THR A 189 10.91 13.26 19.19
CA THR A 189 9.90 14.18 18.65
C THR A 189 10.42 14.93 17.42
N ARG A 190 11.70 15.35 17.43
CA ARG A 190 12.36 15.95 16.27
C ARG A 190 12.47 14.97 15.09
N LEU A 191 12.86 13.72 15.35
CA LEU A 191 13.07 12.72 14.31
C LEU A 191 11.77 12.18 13.72
N ILE A 192 10.66 12.14 14.48
CA ILE A 192 9.32 11.88 13.93
C ILE A 192 9.06 12.84 12.75
N GLY A 193 9.27 14.14 12.96
CA GLY A 193 9.12 15.15 11.90
C GLY A 193 10.11 14.94 10.74
N ASN A 194 11.41 14.86 11.05
CA ASN A 194 12.45 14.78 10.02
C ASN A 194 12.31 13.54 9.12
N TYR A 195 12.03 12.37 9.70
CA TYR A 195 11.88 11.12 8.94
C TYR A 195 10.60 11.11 8.12
N THR A 196 9.51 11.67 8.65
CA THR A 196 8.26 11.85 7.91
C THR A 196 8.47 12.73 6.68
N ASP A 197 9.06 13.92 6.87
CA ASP A 197 9.28 14.89 5.80
C ASP A 197 10.23 14.34 4.72
N TYR A 198 11.29 13.65 5.12
CA TYR A 198 12.21 13.00 4.19
C TYR A 198 11.48 11.94 3.34
N ALA A 199 10.72 11.06 3.98
CA ALA A 199 10.03 9.98 3.30
C ALA A 199 9.02 10.51 2.28
N VAL A 200 8.17 11.46 2.69
CA VAL A 200 7.16 12.07 1.82
C VAL A 200 7.79 12.87 0.68
N ARG A 201 8.88 13.60 0.94
CA ARG A 201 9.60 14.34 -0.10
C ARG A 201 10.09 13.42 -1.22
N TRP A 202 10.73 12.31 -0.87
CA TRP A 202 11.30 11.41 -1.86
C TRP A 202 10.26 10.50 -2.51
N TYR A 203 9.18 10.16 -1.80
CA TYR A 203 7.99 9.60 -2.41
C TYR A 203 7.45 10.52 -3.52
N ASN A 204 7.18 11.79 -3.20
CA ASN A 204 6.64 12.74 -4.17
C ASN A 204 7.59 12.96 -5.35
N THR A 205 8.89 13.07 -5.09
CA THR A 205 9.92 13.23 -6.13
C THR A 205 10.00 12.01 -7.04
N GLY A 206 9.96 10.79 -6.48
CA GLY A 206 9.94 9.56 -7.26
C GLY A 206 8.67 9.43 -8.10
N LEU A 207 7.52 9.75 -7.50
CA LEU A 207 6.21 9.70 -8.15
C LEU A 207 6.12 10.66 -9.34
N GLU A 208 6.65 11.87 -9.21
CA GLU A 208 6.72 12.84 -10.30
C GLU A 208 7.65 12.37 -11.43
N ARG A 209 8.79 11.74 -11.10
CA ARG A 209 9.75 11.23 -12.10
C ARG A 209 9.22 10.09 -12.96
N VAL A 210 8.32 9.26 -12.42
CA VAL A 210 7.71 8.14 -13.16
C VAL A 210 6.46 8.53 -13.94
N TRP A 211 6.01 9.79 -13.85
CA TRP A 211 4.90 10.28 -14.65
C TRP A 211 5.27 10.42 -16.13
N GLY A 212 4.32 10.12 -17.01
CA GLY A 212 4.45 10.28 -18.45
C GLY A 212 3.08 10.41 -19.13
N PRO A 213 3.04 10.69 -20.44
CA PRO A 213 1.81 11.03 -21.15
C PRO A 213 0.92 9.84 -21.52
N ASP A 214 1.48 8.62 -21.62
CA ASP A 214 0.79 7.48 -22.22
C ASP A 214 0.23 6.53 -21.15
N SER A 215 -0.69 5.62 -21.53
CA SER A 215 -1.31 4.71 -20.56
C SER A 215 -0.30 3.80 -19.85
N ARG A 216 0.78 3.39 -20.54
CA ARG A 216 1.85 2.59 -19.94
C ARG A 216 2.63 3.37 -18.88
N ASP A 217 2.80 4.67 -19.06
CA ASP A 217 3.40 5.54 -18.04
C ASP A 217 2.47 5.66 -16.84
N TRP A 218 1.16 5.79 -17.07
CA TRP A 218 0.18 5.80 -15.98
C TRP A 218 0.16 4.48 -15.19
N VAL A 219 0.28 3.33 -15.86
CA VAL A 219 0.37 2.02 -15.18
C VAL A 219 1.57 2.00 -14.24
N ARG A 220 2.75 2.43 -14.72
CA ARG A 220 3.97 2.52 -13.91
C ARG A 220 3.85 3.54 -12.78
N TYR A 221 3.27 4.71 -13.05
CA TYR A 221 2.99 5.74 -12.06
C TYR A 221 2.07 5.25 -10.95
N ASN A 222 0.97 4.58 -11.32
CA ASN A 222 0.02 4.02 -10.37
C ASN A 222 0.62 2.87 -9.58
N GLN A 223 1.46 2.04 -10.21
CA GLN A 223 2.20 0.97 -9.55
C GLN A 223 3.18 1.56 -8.51
N PHE A 224 3.95 2.60 -8.86
CA PHE A 224 4.80 3.32 -7.90
C PHE A 224 4.00 3.89 -6.73
N ARG A 225 2.89 4.58 -7.01
CA ARG A 225 1.97 5.07 -5.99
C ARG A 225 1.50 3.95 -5.06
N ARG A 226 1.02 2.84 -5.63
CA ARG A 226 0.45 1.72 -4.88
C ARG A 226 1.51 1.06 -4.00
N GLU A 227 2.63 0.65 -4.58
CA GLU A 227 3.67 -0.10 -3.87
C GLU A 227 4.36 0.73 -2.79
N LEU A 228 4.67 2.00 -3.04
CA LEU A 228 5.25 2.86 -2.02
C LEU A 228 4.20 3.36 -1.01
N THR A 229 2.91 3.37 -1.32
CA THR A 229 1.90 3.55 -0.26
C THR A 229 2.01 2.40 0.74
N LEU A 230 2.07 1.16 0.26
CA LEU A 230 2.11 -0.04 1.09
C LEU A 230 3.44 -0.24 1.85
N THR A 231 4.56 0.20 1.27
CA THR A 231 5.91 -0.06 1.82
C THR A 231 6.56 1.16 2.48
N VAL A 232 6.01 2.36 2.29
CA VAL A 232 6.55 3.62 2.82
C VAL A 232 5.46 4.40 3.57
N LEU A 233 4.41 4.87 2.87
CA LEU A 233 3.49 5.86 3.44
C LEU A 233 2.61 5.31 4.57
N ASP A 234 2.17 4.06 4.47
CA ASP A 234 1.35 3.42 5.52
C ASP A 234 2.13 3.32 6.85
N ILE A 235 3.43 3.06 6.79
CA ILE A 235 4.32 3.01 7.96
C ILE A 235 4.57 4.44 8.49
N VAL A 236 4.88 5.38 7.60
CA VAL A 236 5.13 6.79 7.94
C VAL A 236 3.93 7.42 8.61
N ALA A 237 2.71 7.07 8.20
CA ALA A 237 1.47 7.54 8.83
C ALA A 237 1.36 7.17 10.33
N LEU A 238 2.08 6.13 10.76
CA LEU A 238 2.11 5.64 12.13
C LEU A 238 3.27 6.22 12.94
N PHE A 239 4.18 7.00 12.33
CA PHE A 239 5.34 7.59 13.03
C PHE A 239 4.92 8.50 14.18
N SER A 240 3.82 9.24 14.03
CA SER A 240 3.31 10.13 15.07
C SER A 240 2.95 9.38 16.36
N ASN A 241 2.59 8.10 16.27
CA ASN A 241 2.21 7.29 17.42
C ASN A 241 3.40 6.97 18.34
N TYR A 242 4.65 7.13 17.87
CA TYR A 242 5.84 6.95 18.71
C TYR A 242 5.99 8.04 19.78
N ASP A 243 5.28 9.18 19.71
CA ASP A 243 5.31 10.18 20.78
C ASP A 243 4.65 9.63 22.06
N SER A 244 5.47 9.07 22.96
CA SER A 244 5.02 8.37 24.16
C SER A 244 4.33 9.26 25.19
N ARG A 245 4.54 10.58 25.16
CA ARG A 245 3.82 11.51 26.05
C ARG A 245 2.43 11.84 25.51
N ARG A 246 2.28 11.85 24.19
CA ARG A 246 1.00 12.03 23.52
C ARG A 246 0.16 10.75 23.51
N TYR A 247 0.81 9.61 23.33
CA TYR A 247 0.20 8.28 23.27
C TYR A 247 0.81 7.36 24.35
N PRO A 248 0.50 7.56 25.63
CA PRO A 248 1.10 6.80 26.73
C PRO A 248 0.56 5.36 26.86
N ILE A 249 -0.56 5.05 26.21
CA ILE A 249 -1.19 3.73 26.18
C ILE A 249 -1.43 3.33 24.72
N ARG A 250 -1.92 2.10 24.51
CA ARG A 250 -2.25 1.58 23.17
C ARG A 250 -3.08 2.58 22.36
N THR A 251 -2.59 2.92 21.18
CA THR A 251 -3.25 3.82 20.23
C THR A 251 -3.55 3.09 18.93
N VAL A 252 -4.72 3.35 18.34
CA VAL A 252 -5.15 2.68 17.09
C VAL A 252 -5.51 3.74 16.05
N SER A 253 -4.72 3.77 14.98
CA SER A 253 -4.92 4.60 13.80
C SER A 253 -5.80 3.92 12.76
N GLN A 254 -6.30 4.66 11.77
CA GLN A 254 -7.05 4.13 10.64
C GLN A 254 -6.52 4.73 9.34
N LEU A 255 -6.25 3.88 8.35
CA LEU A 255 -5.73 4.30 7.04
C LEU A 255 -6.90 4.44 6.06
N THR A 256 -7.33 5.67 5.81
CA THR A 256 -8.48 5.98 4.94
C THR A 256 -8.10 6.28 3.48
N ARG A 257 -6.82 6.19 3.09
CA ARG A 257 -6.41 6.31 1.68
C ARG A 257 -6.89 5.15 0.82
N GLU A 258 -7.14 5.42 -0.45
CA GLU A 258 -7.45 4.42 -1.47
C GLU A 258 -6.23 4.17 -2.37
N ILE A 259 -5.99 2.90 -2.70
CA ILE A 259 -5.07 2.48 -3.78
C ILE A 259 -5.87 1.88 -4.93
N TYR A 260 -5.31 1.87 -6.14
CA TYR A 260 -6.09 1.59 -7.35
C TYR A 260 -5.50 0.44 -8.15
N THR A 261 -6.38 -0.36 -8.77
CA THR A 261 -6.02 -1.34 -9.81
C THR A 261 -6.87 -1.10 -11.05
N ASN A 262 -6.34 -1.40 -12.23
CA ASN A 262 -7.09 -1.34 -13.48
C ASN A 262 -6.71 -2.54 -14.35
N PRO A 263 -7.46 -3.66 -14.25
CA PRO A 263 -7.13 -4.91 -14.95
C PRO A 263 -6.92 -4.76 -16.45
N VAL A 264 -7.68 -3.88 -17.11
CA VAL A 264 -7.61 -3.66 -18.56
C VAL A 264 -6.38 -2.88 -18.97
N LEU A 265 -5.92 -1.92 -18.16
CA LEU A 265 -4.73 -1.12 -18.49
C LEU A 265 -3.44 -1.80 -18.03
N GLU A 266 -3.45 -2.41 -16.85
CA GLU A 266 -2.28 -3.04 -16.23
C GLU A 266 -1.84 -4.32 -16.98
N ASN A 267 -2.76 -4.98 -17.68
CA ASN A 267 -2.49 -6.21 -18.43
C ASN A 267 -2.55 -6.00 -19.94
N PHE A 268 -2.40 -4.75 -20.41
CA PHE A 268 -2.36 -4.42 -21.82
C PHE A 268 -0.91 -4.28 -22.29
N ASP A 269 -0.49 -5.12 -23.23
CA ASP A 269 0.88 -5.10 -23.75
C ASP A 269 1.24 -3.81 -24.51
N GLY A 270 0.21 -3.11 -25.02
CA GLY A 270 0.36 -1.87 -25.77
C GLY A 270 0.36 -0.61 -24.89
N SER A 271 0.20 0.54 -25.54
CA SER A 271 0.06 1.83 -24.85
C SER A 271 -0.86 2.76 -25.63
N PHE A 272 -1.83 3.35 -24.94
CA PHE A 272 -2.68 4.41 -25.49
C PHE A 272 -1.97 5.76 -25.32
N ARG A 273 -1.61 6.37 -26.45
CA ARG A 273 -0.87 7.64 -26.44
C ARG A 273 -1.68 8.78 -25.83
N GLY A 274 -1.05 9.61 -25.01
CA GLY A 274 -1.65 10.81 -24.42
C GLY A 274 -2.82 10.54 -23.49
N MET A 275 -2.98 9.31 -22.98
CA MET A 275 -4.15 8.92 -22.19
C MET A 275 -3.94 9.07 -20.67
N ALA A 276 -2.69 9.17 -20.18
CA ALA A 276 -2.36 9.18 -18.75
C ALA A 276 -3.20 10.19 -17.94
N GLN A 277 -3.28 11.43 -18.43
CA GLN A 277 -4.03 12.49 -17.77
C GLN A 277 -5.52 12.17 -17.62
N ARG A 278 -6.13 11.54 -18.64
CA ARG A 278 -7.55 11.13 -18.60
C ARG A 278 -7.78 9.94 -17.66
N ILE A 279 -6.81 9.03 -17.58
CA ILE A 279 -6.89 7.90 -16.64
C ILE A 279 -6.85 8.43 -15.21
N GLU A 280 -5.92 9.34 -14.91
CA GLU A 280 -5.78 9.92 -13.57
C GLU A 280 -6.99 10.79 -13.18
N GLN A 281 -7.54 11.58 -14.11
CA GLN A 281 -8.77 12.37 -13.87
C GLN A 281 -10.03 11.52 -13.69
N ASN A 282 -9.99 10.24 -14.11
CA ASN A 282 -11.11 9.31 -13.93
C ASN A 282 -11.17 8.75 -12.51
N ILE A 283 -10.11 8.91 -11.69
CA ILE A 283 -10.15 8.58 -10.26
C ILE A 283 -11.01 9.61 -9.52
N ARG A 284 -11.75 9.16 -8.51
CA ARG A 284 -12.60 10.03 -7.69
C ARG A 284 -11.76 11.11 -6.98
N GLN A 285 -12.27 12.34 -6.98
CA GLN A 285 -11.66 13.45 -6.24
C GLN A 285 -11.80 13.24 -4.72
N PRO A 286 -10.97 13.88 -3.87
CA PRO A 286 -11.05 13.71 -2.42
C PRO A 286 -12.48 13.87 -1.86
N HIS A 287 -12.89 12.93 -1.00
CA HIS A 287 -14.27 12.77 -0.56
C HIS A 287 -14.33 12.26 0.88
N LEU A 288 -15.51 12.35 1.51
CA LEU A 288 -15.78 11.60 2.74
C LEU A 288 -15.80 10.10 2.44
N MET A 289 -15.26 9.30 3.33
CA MET A 289 -15.30 7.85 3.23
C MET A 289 -16.76 7.39 3.14
N ASP A 290 -17.02 6.49 2.21
CA ASP A 290 -18.29 5.82 2.04
C ASP A 290 -18.09 4.30 1.97
N ILE A 291 -19.20 3.58 2.09
CA ILE A 291 -19.26 2.13 2.12
C ILE A 291 -19.98 1.69 0.85
N LEU A 292 -19.27 0.96 -0.02
CA LEU A 292 -19.85 0.37 -1.23
C LEU A 292 -20.96 -0.61 -0.86
N ASN A 293 -22.20 -0.37 -1.31
CA ASN A 293 -23.32 -1.30 -1.09
C ASN A 293 -23.52 -2.23 -2.26
N SER A 294 -23.52 -1.71 -3.49
CA SER A 294 -23.76 -2.53 -4.68
C SER A 294 -23.15 -1.97 -5.95
N ILE A 295 -22.96 -2.85 -6.93
CA ILE A 295 -22.58 -2.54 -8.31
C ILE A 295 -23.57 -3.25 -9.22
N THR A 296 -24.34 -2.48 -10.00
CA THR A 296 -25.19 -3.03 -11.07
C THR A 296 -24.44 -2.92 -12.39
N ILE A 297 -24.05 -4.05 -12.98
CA ILE A 297 -23.22 -4.14 -14.18
C ILE A 297 -24.09 -4.33 -15.42
N TYR A 298 -23.84 -3.53 -16.45
CA TYR A 298 -24.51 -3.61 -17.75
C TYR A 298 -23.59 -4.24 -18.81
N THR A 299 -24.20 -5.08 -19.67
CA THR A 299 -23.49 -5.82 -20.71
C THR A 299 -23.86 -5.28 -22.08
N ASP A 300 -22.85 -4.99 -22.90
CA ASP A 300 -23.02 -4.71 -24.32
C ASP A 300 -22.29 -5.75 -25.17
N VAL A 301 -22.52 -5.74 -26.48
CA VAL A 301 -21.95 -6.70 -27.43
C VAL A 301 -21.34 -6.00 -28.62
N HIS A 302 -20.17 -6.48 -29.06
CA HIS A 302 -19.63 -6.12 -30.37
C HIS A 302 -19.07 -7.35 -31.05
N ARG A 303 -19.57 -7.65 -32.27
CA ARG A 303 -19.12 -8.81 -33.07
C ARG A 303 -19.15 -10.13 -32.31
N GLY A 304 -20.18 -10.33 -31.47
CA GLY A 304 -20.36 -11.53 -30.65
C GLY A 304 -19.57 -11.55 -29.34
N PHE A 305 -18.74 -10.54 -29.08
CA PHE A 305 -18.03 -10.39 -27.81
C PHE A 305 -18.87 -9.52 -26.88
N ASN A 306 -19.46 -10.16 -25.87
CA ASN A 306 -20.14 -9.48 -24.78
C ASN A 306 -19.10 -8.92 -23.79
N TYR A 307 -19.34 -7.72 -23.25
CA TYR A 307 -18.39 -7.05 -22.36
C TYR A 307 -19.09 -6.12 -21.36
N TRP A 308 -18.39 -5.80 -20.26
CA TRP A 308 -18.80 -4.80 -19.27
C TRP A 308 -18.79 -3.41 -19.92
N SER A 309 -19.97 -2.88 -20.23
CA SER A 309 -20.13 -1.62 -20.95
C SER A 309 -20.34 -0.41 -20.04
N GLY A 310 -20.86 -0.65 -18.85
CA GLY A 310 -21.03 0.35 -17.80
C GLY A 310 -21.57 -0.27 -16.52
N HIS A 311 -21.68 0.54 -15.47
CA HIS A 311 -22.26 0.11 -14.21
C HIS A 311 -22.77 1.30 -13.40
N GLN A 312 -23.66 1.03 -12.45
CA GLN A 312 -24.10 1.99 -11.45
C GLN A 312 -23.71 1.51 -10.05
N ILE A 313 -23.25 2.45 -9.21
CA ILE A 313 -22.84 2.19 -7.83
C ILE A 313 -23.85 2.80 -6.87
N THR A 314 -24.14 2.07 -5.80
CA THR A 314 -24.75 2.62 -4.59
C THR A 314 -23.83 2.49 -3.40
N ALA A 315 -23.84 3.49 -2.51
CA ALA A 315 -22.99 3.54 -1.34
C ALA A 315 -23.71 4.20 -0.14
N SER A 316 -23.18 3.98 1.06
CA SER A 316 -23.68 4.53 2.30
C SER A 316 -22.61 5.37 3.01
N PRO A 317 -22.98 6.42 3.77
CA PRO A 317 -22.04 7.07 4.69
C PRO A 317 -21.50 6.09 5.75
N VAL A 318 -20.35 6.42 6.35
CA VAL A 318 -19.75 5.65 7.45
C VAL A 318 -20.78 5.31 8.53
N GLY A 319 -20.78 4.07 8.99
CA GLY A 319 -21.67 3.54 10.01
C GLY A 319 -23.11 3.35 9.56
N PHE A 320 -23.39 3.41 8.25
CA PHE A 320 -24.74 3.44 7.69
C PHE A 320 -25.61 4.53 8.34
N SER A 321 -24.96 5.65 8.68
CA SER A 321 -25.54 6.74 9.48
C SER A 321 -26.44 7.70 8.70
N GLY A 322 -26.54 7.50 7.38
CA GLY A 322 -27.41 8.25 6.49
C GLY A 322 -27.99 7.34 5.40
N PRO A 323 -28.87 7.88 4.55
CA PRO A 323 -29.48 7.09 3.48
C PRO A 323 -28.43 6.63 2.46
N GLU A 324 -28.69 5.48 1.87
CA GLU A 324 -27.98 5.03 0.67
C GLU A 324 -28.15 6.06 -0.45
N PHE A 325 -27.06 6.33 -1.17
CA PHE A 325 -27.04 7.20 -2.33
C PHE A 325 -26.47 6.48 -3.55
N ALA A 326 -26.90 6.90 -4.74
CA ALA A 326 -26.46 6.34 -6.00
C ALA A 326 -25.56 7.33 -6.74
N PHE A 327 -24.47 6.84 -7.30
CA PHE A 327 -23.65 7.61 -8.23
C PHE A 327 -24.32 7.64 -9.62
N PRO A 328 -23.96 8.63 -10.47
CA PRO A 328 -24.29 8.58 -11.88
C PRO A 328 -23.80 7.29 -12.53
N LEU A 329 -24.42 6.93 -13.65
CA LEU A 329 -23.99 5.78 -14.45
C LEU A 329 -22.55 5.99 -14.95
N PHE A 330 -21.69 5.01 -14.70
CA PHE A 330 -20.33 4.94 -15.25
C PHE A 330 -20.34 4.15 -16.56
N GLY A 331 -19.79 4.71 -17.64
CA GLY A 331 -19.83 4.08 -18.96
C GLY A 331 -21.22 4.20 -19.62
N ASN A 332 -21.78 3.09 -20.10
CA ASN A 332 -23.10 3.06 -20.74
C ASN A 332 -23.92 1.83 -20.32
N ALA A 333 -25.25 1.96 -20.30
CA ALA A 333 -26.15 0.87 -19.97
C ALA A 333 -26.43 0.04 -21.24
N GLY A 334 -25.56 -0.94 -21.49
CA GLY A 334 -25.76 -1.93 -22.56
C GLY A 334 -26.94 -2.85 -22.27
N ASN A 335 -27.60 -3.32 -23.33
CA ASN A 335 -28.78 -4.17 -23.27
C ASN A 335 -28.57 -5.55 -23.93
N ALA A 336 -27.32 -5.96 -24.13
CA ALA A 336 -27.00 -7.25 -24.76
C ALA A 336 -27.30 -8.45 -23.84
N ALA A 337 -27.33 -8.22 -22.52
CA ALA A 337 -27.73 -9.18 -21.50
C ALA A 337 -28.39 -8.43 -20.33
N PRO A 338 -29.22 -9.09 -19.49
CA PRO A 338 -29.81 -8.45 -18.31
C PRO A 338 -28.73 -7.94 -17.34
N PRO A 339 -28.99 -6.84 -16.61
CA PRO A 339 -28.04 -6.32 -15.64
C PRO A 339 -27.70 -7.34 -14.54
N VAL A 340 -26.45 -7.36 -14.10
CA VAL A 340 -25.97 -8.22 -13.01
C VAL A 340 -25.77 -7.37 -11.76
N LEU A 341 -26.47 -7.72 -10.68
CA LEU A 341 -26.35 -7.04 -9.39
C LEU A 341 -25.30 -7.74 -8.52
N VAL A 342 -24.25 -7.01 -8.16
CA VAL A 342 -23.25 -7.40 -7.15
C VAL A 342 -23.58 -6.64 -5.87
N SER A 343 -24.06 -7.32 -4.85
CA SER A 343 -24.40 -6.70 -3.55
C SER A 343 -23.37 -7.04 -2.49
N LEU A 344 -23.04 -6.06 -1.64
CA LEU A 344 -22.14 -6.21 -0.51
C LEU A 344 -22.67 -7.27 0.45
N THR A 345 -21.78 -8.15 0.92
CA THR A 345 -22.03 -9.10 2.01
C THR A 345 -20.74 -9.33 2.80
N GLY A 346 -20.85 -9.94 3.98
CA GLY A 346 -19.73 -10.19 4.87
C GLY A 346 -19.00 -8.89 5.27
N LEU A 347 -17.66 -8.94 5.21
CA LEU A 347 -16.78 -7.78 5.48
C LEU A 347 -16.46 -6.96 4.22
N GLY A 348 -17.17 -7.25 3.12
CA GLY A 348 -17.02 -6.62 1.83
C GLY A 348 -16.20 -7.41 0.81
N ILE A 349 -16.06 -6.86 -0.39
CA ILE A 349 -15.35 -7.51 -1.50
C ILE A 349 -13.85 -7.34 -1.27
N PHE A 350 -13.11 -8.43 -1.08
CA PHE A 350 -11.66 -8.37 -0.83
C PHE A 350 -10.81 -8.76 -2.04
N ARG A 351 -11.43 -9.38 -3.06
CA ARG A 351 -10.74 -9.87 -4.24
C ARG A 351 -11.62 -9.79 -5.47
N THR A 352 -11.00 -9.38 -6.58
CA THR A 352 -11.56 -9.47 -7.92
C THR A 352 -10.68 -10.35 -8.80
N LEU A 353 -11.26 -11.33 -9.49
CA LEU A 353 -10.61 -12.12 -10.53
C LEU A 353 -11.18 -11.73 -11.89
N SER A 354 -10.47 -10.85 -12.60
CA SER A 354 -10.93 -10.20 -13.83
C SER A 354 -10.44 -10.89 -15.10
N SER A 355 -11.27 -10.85 -16.13
CA SER A 355 -11.02 -11.40 -17.47
C SER A 355 -10.98 -10.25 -18.49
N PRO A 356 -9.79 -9.69 -18.80
CA PRO A 356 -9.68 -8.68 -19.84
C PRO A 356 -9.78 -9.30 -21.24
N LEU A 357 -10.47 -8.59 -22.13
CA LEU A 357 -10.63 -8.96 -23.52
C LEU A 357 -9.98 -7.89 -24.42
N TYR A 358 -8.96 -8.31 -25.15
CA TYR A 358 -8.26 -7.49 -26.14
C TYR A 358 -8.53 -8.02 -27.55
N ARG A 359 -9.47 -7.39 -28.25
CA ARG A 359 -9.72 -7.70 -29.66
C ARG A 359 -8.91 -6.75 -30.54
N ARG A 360 -7.81 -7.24 -31.10
CA ARG A 360 -6.96 -6.51 -32.07
C ARG A 360 -7.42 -6.78 -33.49
N ILE A 361 -7.27 -5.80 -34.38
CA ILE A 361 -7.67 -5.91 -35.80
C ILE A 361 -6.46 -5.57 -36.68
N ILE A 362 -6.23 -6.39 -37.72
CA ILE A 362 -5.06 -6.26 -38.61
C ILE A 362 -5.30 -5.21 -39.71
N LEU A 363 -6.49 -5.17 -40.33
CA LEU A 363 -6.88 -4.21 -41.37
C LEU A 363 -8.39 -3.92 -41.33
N GLY A 364 -8.80 -2.70 -41.71
CA GLY A 364 -10.21 -2.31 -41.84
C GLY A 364 -10.91 -1.93 -40.53
N SER A 365 -10.25 -1.13 -39.68
CA SER A 365 -10.91 -0.51 -38.53
C SER A 365 -11.92 0.54 -38.99
N GLY A 366 -13.13 0.44 -38.47
CA GLY A 366 -14.23 1.33 -38.81
C GLY A 366 -15.35 1.23 -37.78
N PRO A 367 -16.41 2.05 -37.88
CA PRO A 367 -17.47 2.09 -36.88
C PRO A 367 -18.12 0.72 -36.64
N ASN A 368 -18.15 -0.14 -37.65
CA ASN A 368 -18.75 -1.48 -37.59
C ASN A 368 -17.76 -2.60 -37.19
N ASN A 369 -16.46 -2.34 -37.13
CA ASN A 369 -15.44 -3.31 -36.75
C ASN A 369 -14.34 -2.61 -35.96
N GLN A 370 -14.44 -2.67 -34.64
CA GLN A 370 -13.65 -1.90 -33.70
C GLN A 370 -12.80 -2.82 -32.87
N GLU A 371 -11.62 -2.33 -32.50
CA GLU A 371 -10.83 -2.96 -31.45
C GLU A 371 -11.55 -2.83 -30.10
N LEU A 372 -11.37 -3.83 -29.24
CA LEU A 372 -11.98 -3.86 -27.91
C LEU A 372 -10.88 -3.96 -26.87
N PHE A 373 -10.94 -3.11 -25.85
CA PHE A 373 -10.10 -3.16 -24.65
C PHE A 373 -11.03 -3.03 -23.44
N VAL A 374 -11.52 -4.16 -22.96
CA VAL A 374 -12.68 -4.23 -22.06
C VAL A 374 -12.53 -5.39 -21.07
N LEU A 375 -13.43 -5.51 -20.09
CA LEU A 375 -13.60 -6.74 -19.31
C LEU A 375 -14.79 -7.54 -19.85
N ASP A 376 -14.63 -8.85 -20.02
CA ASP A 376 -15.72 -9.74 -20.42
C ASP A 376 -16.26 -10.61 -19.26
N GLY A 377 -15.59 -10.59 -18.12
CA GLY A 377 -16.03 -11.19 -16.87
C GLY A 377 -15.19 -10.78 -15.67
N THR A 378 -15.78 -10.85 -14.47
CA THR A 378 -15.09 -10.65 -13.18
C THR A 378 -15.79 -11.48 -12.10
N GLU A 379 -15.03 -12.19 -11.28
CA GLU A 379 -15.54 -12.76 -10.02
C GLU A 379 -15.23 -11.83 -8.84
N PHE A 380 -16.24 -11.56 -8.02
CA PHE A 380 -16.16 -10.76 -6.80
C PHE A 380 -16.25 -11.69 -5.59
N SER A 381 -15.17 -11.78 -4.81
CA SER A 381 -15.11 -12.62 -3.61
C SER A 381 -15.28 -11.80 -2.34
N PHE A 382 -16.06 -12.32 -1.39
CA PHE A 382 -16.40 -11.61 -0.16
C PHE A 382 -15.60 -12.10 1.04
N ALA A 383 -15.16 -11.15 1.86
CA ALA A 383 -14.40 -11.42 3.06
C ALA A 383 -15.31 -11.90 4.19
N SER A 384 -14.78 -12.85 4.96
CA SER A 384 -15.42 -13.42 6.13
C SER A 384 -14.37 -14.09 6.98
N LEU A 385 -14.45 -13.89 8.29
CA LEU A 385 -13.55 -14.55 9.24
C LEU A 385 -13.96 -16.02 9.47
N THR A 386 -15.24 -16.34 9.37
CA THR A 386 -15.78 -17.63 9.80
C THR A 386 -15.96 -18.59 8.62
N THR A 387 -16.83 -18.24 7.69
CA THR A 387 -17.29 -19.12 6.60
C THR A 387 -16.78 -18.68 5.23
N ASN A 388 -16.82 -19.59 4.26
CA ASN A 388 -16.57 -19.25 2.86
C ASN A 388 -17.86 -18.71 2.24
N LEU A 389 -17.90 -17.42 1.90
CA LEU A 389 -19.07 -16.80 1.30
C LEU A 389 -19.10 -17.08 -0.22
N PRO A 390 -20.29 -17.35 -0.82
CA PRO A 390 -20.40 -17.48 -2.26
C PRO A 390 -19.95 -16.20 -2.97
N SER A 391 -19.06 -16.33 -3.95
CA SER A 391 -18.68 -15.20 -4.82
C SER A 391 -19.82 -14.82 -5.75
N THR A 392 -19.82 -13.57 -6.22
CA THR A 392 -20.69 -13.13 -7.32
C THR A 392 -19.88 -13.09 -8.61
N ILE A 393 -20.35 -13.76 -9.65
CA ILE A 393 -19.65 -13.83 -10.93
C ILE A 393 -20.41 -12.99 -11.96
N TYR A 394 -19.76 -11.96 -12.47
CA TYR A 394 -20.17 -11.32 -13.70
C TYR A 394 -19.63 -12.14 -14.88
N ARG A 395 -20.51 -12.93 -15.51
CA ARG A 395 -20.28 -13.78 -16.68
C ARG A 395 -19.28 -14.93 -16.48
N GLN A 396 -18.01 -14.64 -16.23
CA GLN A 396 -16.94 -15.64 -16.08
C GLN A 396 -15.83 -15.14 -15.16
N ARG A 397 -14.99 -16.08 -14.70
CA ARG A 397 -13.73 -15.78 -14.01
C ARG A 397 -12.65 -15.45 -15.03
N GLY A 398 -11.67 -14.66 -14.60
CA GLY A 398 -10.41 -14.53 -15.34
C GLY A 398 -9.21 -14.86 -14.47
N THR A 399 -8.03 -14.52 -14.96
CA THR A 399 -6.73 -14.79 -14.30
C THR A 399 -6.05 -13.53 -13.77
N VAL A 400 -6.58 -12.35 -14.05
CA VAL A 400 -6.04 -11.10 -13.49
C VAL A 400 -6.56 -10.95 -12.07
N ASP A 401 -5.71 -11.28 -11.11
CA ASP A 401 -6.05 -11.30 -9.70
C ASP A 401 -5.64 -10.02 -9.00
N SER A 402 -6.57 -9.42 -8.24
CA SER A 402 -6.22 -8.30 -7.37
C SER A 402 -5.27 -8.70 -6.24
N LEU A 403 -5.25 -9.97 -5.81
CA LEU A 403 -4.36 -10.41 -4.73
C LEU A 403 -2.87 -10.39 -5.12
N ASP A 404 -2.54 -10.44 -6.41
CA ASP A 404 -1.14 -10.36 -6.86
C ASP A 404 -0.51 -8.98 -6.59
N VAL A 405 -1.36 -7.94 -6.51
CA VAL A 405 -0.94 -6.54 -6.33
C VAL A 405 -1.46 -5.91 -5.04
N ILE A 406 -2.41 -6.57 -4.37
CA ILE A 406 -2.96 -6.21 -3.07
C ILE A 406 -3.08 -7.49 -2.23
N PRO A 407 -1.95 -7.99 -1.72
CA PRO A 407 -1.92 -9.27 -1.03
C PRO A 407 -2.55 -9.20 0.37
N PRO A 408 -2.81 -10.35 1.01
CA PRO A 408 -3.22 -10.41 2.41
C PRO A 408 -2.20 -9.73 3.35
N GLN A 409 -2.68 -9.14 4.44
CA GLN A 409 -1.81 -8.69 5.55
C GLN A 409 -1.43 -9.85 6.48
N ASP A 410 -2.23 -10.92 6.50
CA ASP A 410 -1.99 -12.14 7.27
C ASP A 410 -2.09 -13.36 6.35
N ASN A 411 -0.93 -13.95 6.05
CA ASN A 411 -0.81 -15.15 5.21
C ASN A 411 -0.90 -16.47 6.01
N SER A 412 -1.11 -16.41 7.33
CA SER A 412 -1.32 -17.60 8.17
C SER A 412 -2.76 -18.14 8.11
N VAL A 413 -3.68 -17.34 7.56
CA VAL A 413 -5.11 -17.65 7.40
C VAL A 413 -5.52 -17.56 5.92
N PRO A 414 -6.69 -18.12 5.52
CA PRO A 414 -7.17 -17.97 4.16
C PRO A 414 -7.33 -16.49 3.77
N PRO A 415 -7.09 -16.11 2.49
CA PRO A 415 -7.17 -14.71 2.05
C PRO A 415 -8.47 -13.98 2.42
N ARG A 416 -9.61 -14.70 2.45
CA ARG A 416 -10.91 -14.13 2.89
C ARG A 416 -10.92 -13.59 4.32
N ALA A 417 -10.02 -14.08 5.18
CA ALA A 417 -9.87 -13.69 6.57
C ALA A 417 -8.66 -12.79 6.79
N GLY A 418 -7.57 -13.03 6.05
CA GLY A 418 -6.29 -12.30 6.16
C GLY A 418 -6.16 -11.09 5.22
N PHE A 419 -7.19 -10.76 4.44
CA PHE A 419 -7.16 -9.64 3.49
C PHE A 419 -6.74 -8.30 4.14
N SER A 420 -6.00 -7.51 3.37
CA SER A 420 -5.55 -6.17 3.77
C SER A 420 -6.51 -5.05 3.34
N HIS A 421 -7.26 -5.25 2.25
CA HIS A 421 -8.11 -4.22 1.65
C HIS A 421 -9.50 -4.73 1.25
N ARG A 422 -10.46 -3.81 1.25
CA ARG A 422 -11.79 -4.01 0.69
C ARG A 422 -12.06 -3.05 -0.45
N LEU A 423 -12.82 -3.48 -1.45
CA LEU A 423 -13.23 -2.63 -2.56
C LEU A 423 -14.15 -1.51 -2.04
N SER A 424 -13.80 -0.26 -2.34
CA SER A 424 -14.56 0.94 -1.95
C SER A 424 -15.32 1.57 -3.12
N HIS A 425 -14.78 1.49 -4.33
CA HIS A 425 -15.40 2.12 -5.49
C HIS A 425 -14.92 1.49 -6.81
N VAL A 426 -15.68 1.68 -7.87
CA VAL A 426 -15.29 1.33 -9.24
C VAL A 426 -15.65 2.49 -10.15
N THR A 427 -14.68 3.03 -10.87
CA THR A 427 -14.96 4.04 -11.92
C THR A 427 -14.91 3.38 -13.29
N MET A 428 -15.16 4.11 -14.37
CA MET A 428 -15.09 3.55 -15.73
C MET A 428 -14.39 4.51 -16.68
N LEU A 429 -13.14 4.20 -17.05
CA LEU A 429 -12.49 4.90 -18.13
C LEU A 429 -13.08 4.44 -19.47
N SER A 430 -13.46 5.43 -20.27
CA SER A 430 -13.97 5.25 -21.63
C SER A 430 -13.06 5.92 -22.66
N GLN A 431 -13.12 5.46 -23.92
CA GLN A 431 -12.40 6.09 -25.02
C GLN A 431 -12.81 7.57 -25.18
N ALA A 432 -11.91 8.39 -25.72
CA ALA A 432 -12.24 9.78 -26.05
C ALA A 432 -13.25 9.83 -27.20
N ALA A 433 -14.01 10.93 -27.29
CA ALA A 433 -14.89 11.16 -28.44
C ALA A 433 -14.06 11.15 -29.74
N GLY A 434 -14.57 10.45 -30.77
CA GLY A 434 -13.89 10.29 -32.05
C GLY A 434 -12.88 9.13 -32.12
N ALA A 435 -12.60 8.42 -31.03
CA ALA A 435 -11.80 7.19 -31.08
C ALA A 435 -12.53 6.06 -31.83
N VAL A 436 -11.79 5.30 -32.65
CA VAL A 436 -12.32 4.21 -33.50
C VAL A 436 -12.24 2.82 -32.84
N TYR A 437 -12.04 2.79 -31.53
CA TYR A 437 -12.00 1.59 -30.70
C TYR A 437 -12.91 1.76 -29.48
N THR A 438 -13.27 0.66 -28.84
CA THR A 438 -14.05 0.66 -27.60
C THR A 438 -13.15 0.35 -26.42
N LEU A 439 -13.07 1.28 -25.48
CA LEU A 439 -12.35 1.14 -24.22
C LEU A 439 -13.36 1.15 -23.07
N ARG A 440 -13.33 0.11 -22.24
CA ARG A 440 -14.06 0.04 -20.97
C ARG A 440 -13.14 -0.53 -19.92
N ALA A 441 -12.39 0.36 -19.29
CA ALA A 441 -11.36 0.03 -18.33
C ALA A 441 -11.80 0.48 -16.93
N PRO A 442 -12.48 -0.37 -16.15
CA PRO A 442 -12.87 -0.02 -14.80
C PRO A 442 -11.64 0.10 -13.90
N THR A 443 -11.52 1.22 -13.18
CA THR A 443 -10.52 1.38 -12.13
C THR A 443 -11.16 1.05 -10.79
N PHE A 444 -10.66 -0.01 -10.15
CA PHE A 444 -11.08 -0.45 -8.83
C PHE A 444 -10.31 0.33 -7.76
N SER A 445 -11.03 0.85 -6.76
CA SER A 445 -10.47 1.57 -5.61
C SER A 445 -10.54 0.68 -4.38
N TRP A 446 -9.44 0.61 -3.63
CA TRP A 446 -9.24 -0.33 -2.54
C TRP A 446 -8.91 0.42 -1.25
N GLN A 447 -9.77 0.23 -0.26
CA GLN A 447 -9.66 0.83 1.06
C GLN A 447 -8.96 -0.14 2.02
N HIS A 448 -7.95 0.35 2.75
CA HIS A 448 -7.33 -0.45 3.80
C HIS A 448 -8.35 -0.90 4.84
N ARG A 449 -8.25 -2.13 5.33
CA ARG A 449 -9.24 -2.75 6.23
C ARG A 449 -9.42 -1.98 7.53
N SER A 450 -8.37 -1.34 8.04
CA SER A 450 -8.41 -0.55 9.28
C SER A 450 -9.35 0.65 9.24
N ALA A 451 -9.73 1.13 8.04
CA ALA A 451 -10.85 2.07 7.90
C ALA A 451 -12.17 1.32 8.13
N GLU A 452 -12.50 1.03 9.39
CA GLU A 452 -13.67 0.23 9.75
C GLU A 452 -14.99 0.85 9.26
N PHE A 453 -16.01 0.02 9.01
CA PHE A 453 -17.32 0.52 8.59
C PHE A 453 -17.95 1.46 9.62
N ASN A 454 -17.66 1.27 10.91
CA ASN A 454 -18.20 2.07 12.00
C ASN A 454 -17.09 2.80 12.76
N ASN A 455 -17.43 3.94 13.37
CA ASN A 455 -16.54 4.63 14.30
C ASN A 455 -16.85 4.12 15.72
N ILE A 456 -16.18 3.04 16.12
CA ILE A 456 -16.36 2.39 17.42
C ILE A 456 -15.35 2.95 18.41
N ILE A 457 -15.81 3.39 19.58
CA ILE A 457 -14.96 3.90 20.67
C ILE A 457 -14.97 2.89 21.83
N PRO A 458 -14.05 1.91 21.83
CA PRO A 458 -13.90 0.97 22.94
C PRO A 458 -13.24 1.63 24.17
N SER A 459 -13.40 1.00 25.33
CA SER A 459 -12.62 1.33 26.52
C SER A 459 -11.19 0.78 26.43
N SER A 460 -10.21 1.45 27.06
CA SER A 460 -8.80 1.01 27.22
C SER A 460 -7.84 1.23 26.04
N GLN A 461 -8.14 2.14 25.12
CA GLN A 461 -7.20 2.57 24.08
C GLN A 461 -7.47 4.01 23.63
N ILE A 462 -6.49 4.63 22.98
CA ILE A 462 -6.68 5.90 22.27
C ILE A 462 -7.15 5.56 20.86
N THR A 463 -8.43 5.78 20.57
CA THR A 463 -9.01 5.57 19.24
C THR A 463 -8.86 6.83 18.40
N GLN A 464 -8.15 6.74 17.28
CA GLN A 464 -8.04 7.82 16.31
C GLN A 464 -9.10 7.64 15.21
N ILE A 465 -9.95 8.66 15.02
CA ILE A 465 -10.97 8.68 13.95
C ILE A 465 -10.62 9.82 12.99
N PRO A 466 -10.15 9.52 11.76
CA PRO A 466 -9.93 10.54 10.73
C PRO A 466 -11.23 11.29 10.40
N LEU A 467 -11.16 12.61 10.18
CA LEU A 467 -12.34 13.43 9.87
C LEU A 467 -12.99 13.06 8.53
N THR A 468 -12.26 12.42 7.62
CA THR A 468 -12.80 11.82 6.38
C THR A 468 -13.85 10.75 6.67
N LYS A 469 -13.91 10.19 7.90
CA LYS A 469 -14.93 9.24 8.34
C LYS A 469 -16.19 9.89 8.92
N SER A 470 -16.38 11.18 8.71
CA SER A 470 -17.60 11.91 9.10
C SER A 470 -18.76 11.53 8.19
N THR A 471 -20.01 11.64 8.69
CA THR A 471 -21.22 11.39 7.90
C THR A 471 -21.51 12.47 6.86
N ASN A 472 -21.23 13.73 7.21
CA ASN A 472 -21.46 14.90 6.36
C ASN A 472 -20.46 16.01 6.67
N LEU A 473 -20.41 17.02 5.79
CA LEU A 473 -19.59 18.21 5.94
C LEU A 473 -20.45 19.43 6.26
N GLY A 474 -19.96 20.29 7.15
CA GLY A 474 -20.54 21.62 7.34
C GLY A 474 -20.33 22.51 6.10
N SER A 475 -21.23 23.48 5.89
CA SER A 475 -21.13 24.43 4.77
C SER A 475 -19.76 25.12 4.74
N GLY A 476 -19.15 25.20 3.57
CA GLY A 476 -17.80 25.77 3.38
C GLY A 476 -16.64 24.83 3.67
N THR A 477 -16.91 23.58 4.10
CA THR A 477 -15.87 22.56 4.32
C THR A 477 -15.69 21.70 3.07
N SER A 478 -14.44 21.41 2.71
CA SER A 478 -14.09 20.52 1.59
C SER A 478 -13.10 19.46 2.06
N VAL A 479 -13.20 18.25 1.50
CA VAL A 479 -12.13 17.26 1.63
C VAL A 479 -11.03 17.63 0.64
N VAL A 480 -9.78 17.63 1.11
CA VAL A 480 -8.60 17.94 0.30
C VAL A 480 -7.66 16.75 0.29
N LYS A 481 -6.75 16.71 -0.68
CA LYS A 481 -5.72 15.67 -0.77
C LYS A 481 -4.79 15.76 0.44
N GLY A 482 -4.63 14.65 1.17
CA GLY A 482 -3.67 14.55 2.26
C GLY A 482 -2.22 14.76 1.81
N PRO A 483 -1.31 15.18 2.71
CA PRO A 483 0.08 15.48 2.37
C PRO A 483 0.95 14.23 2.15
N GLY A 484 0.45 13.04 2.45
CA GLY A 484 1.15 11.76 2.25
C GLY A 484 1.55 11.04 3.54
N PHE A 485 1.49 11.70 4.71
CA PHE A 485 1.84 11.13 6.02
C PHE A 485 0.65 10.97 6.98
N THR A 486 -0.58 11.17 6.51
CA THR A 486 -1.80 11.12 7.34
C THR A 486 -2.56 9.80 7.23
N GLY A 487 -2.14 8.92 6.31
CA GLY A 487 -2.85 7.67 6.01
C GLY A 487 -4.15 7.86 5.23
N GLY A 488 -4.46 9.07 4.76
CA GLY A 488 -5.70 9.43 4.07
C GLY A 488 -5.81 10.91 3.73
#